data_AF-A0A1N6UUI7-F1
#
_entry.id   AF-A0A1N6UUI7-F1
#
_cell.length_a   1.000
_cell.length_b   1.000
_cell.length_c   1.000
_cell.angle_alpha   90.00
_cell.angle_beta   90.00
_cell.angle_gamma   90.00
#
_symmetry.space_group_name_H-M   'P 1'
#
loop_
_entity.id
_entity.type
_entity.pdbx_description
1 polymer ?
#
loop_
_entity_poly.entity_id
_entity_poly.type
_entity_poly.pdbx_seq_one_letter_code
_entity_poly.pdbx_strand_id
1 'polypeptide(L)'
;MNKTIFALFVCLLFSFGLQAQEYSQENYQPQRQKGRHFLQLRNGQVVYGNRVQYKSPLFKQDFFLVDDTLKYAPELVDVYQNNDGYFARVAAGNRFDAFAKRIMEGPRISKFFTTTIDYAAMGYHPYGYGMPRTSRRRIYFFSKDNGPLMTFNQQNLEQALADNSSSMLLIQRHKREKTISTVMGIAGAGLLTYGLLSSSQSSTNPNSVNVSPAVYAGAGLIAVPLVIQLFRKDKLTQAVDVYNYQVRQ
;
A
#
# COMPACT_ATOMS: atom_id res chain seq x y z
N MET A 1 -10.02 43.25 2.11
CA MET A 1 -10.24 41.85 2.54
C MET A 1 -8.93 41.27 3.06
N ASN A 2 -8.90 40.75 4.29
CA ASN A 2 -7.68 40.57 5.08
C ASN A 2 -6.70 39.57 4.46
N LYS A 3 -5.43 39.99 4.27
CA LYS A 3 -4.31 39.19 3.73
C LYS A 3 -4.07 37.87 4.50
N THR A 4 -4.60 37.77 5.72
CA THR A 4 -4.57 36.58 6.57
C THR A 4 -5.44 35.43 6.04
N ILE A 5 -6.55 35.71 5.36
CA ILE A 5 -7.46 34.65 4.84
C ILE A 5 -6.88 34.01 3.56
N PHE A 6 -6.21 34.80 2.73
CA PHE A 6 -5.54 34.28 1.52
C PHE A 6 -4.31 33.44 1.88
N ALA A 7 -3.56 33.84 2.90
CA ALA A 7 -2.46 33.03 3.44
C ALA A 7 -2.97 31.71 4.05
N LEU A 8 -4.13 31.71 4.72
CA LEU A 8 -4.77 30.50 5.23
C LEU A 8 -5.20 29.53 4.12
N PHE A 9 -5.73 30.04 3.00
CA PHE A 9 -6.14 29.21 1.86
C PHE A 9 -4.95 28.62 1.09
N VAL A 10 -3.87 29.39 0.93
CA VAL A 10 -2.62 28.92 0.32
C VAL A 10 -1.91 27.92 1.23
N CYS A 11 -1.89 28.12 2.55
CA CYS A 11 -1.39 27.13 3.50
C CYS A 11 -2.25 25.87 3.54
N LEU A 12 -3.58 25.96 3.39
CA LEU A 12 -4.43 24.77 3.29
C LEU A 12 -4.06 23.96 2.03
N LEU A 13 -3.98 24.60 0.85
CA LEU A 13 -3.67 23.91 -0.40
C LEU A 13 -2.23 23.34 -0.46
N PHE A 14 -1.24 23.99 0.18
CA PHE A 14 0.13 23.46 0.25
C PHE A 14 0.34 22.39 1.34
N SER A 15 -0.53 22.33 2.35
CA SER A 15 -0.48 21.26 3.37
C SER A 15 -0.97 19.91 2.82
N PHE A 16 -1.82 19.91 1.78
CA PHE A 16 -2.37 18.66 1.20
C PHE A 16 -1.53 18.05 0.08
N GLY A 17 -0.51 18.77 -0.44
CA GLY A 17 0.42 18.23 -1.44
C GLY A 17 1.39 17.17 -0.88
N LEU A 18 1.45 17.00 0.44
CA LEU A 18 2.44 16.17 1.13
C LEU A 18 1.87 14.91 1.80
N GLN A 19 0.58 14.57 1.60
CA GLN A 19 -0.06 13.44 2.29
C GLN A 19 -0.71 12.37 1.41
N ALA A 20 -0.42 12.31 0.10
CA ALA A 20 -0.94 11.24 -0.76
C ALA A 20 -0.15 9.91 -0.67
N GLN A 21 0.63 9.69 0.40
CA GLN A 21 1.35 8.44 0.66
C GLN A 21 1.02 7.85 2.03
N GLU A 22 -0.23 7.85 2.46
CA GLU A 22 -0.56 7.15 3.73
C GLU A 22 -2.01 6.68 3.81
N TYR A 23 -2.54 6.05 2.78
CA TYR A 23 -3.85 5.38 2.89
C TYR A 23 -3.82 3.95 2.37
N SER A 24 -3.37 3.05 3.23
CA SER A 24 -3.88 1.67 3.34
C SER A 24 -3.62 1.13 4.74
N GLN A 25 -4.03 1.85 5.80
CA GLN A 25 -4.28 1.18 7.09
C GLN A 25 -5.62 0.44 6.97
N GLU A 26 -5.58 -0.67 6.22
CA GLU A 26 -6.59 -1.72 6.36
C GLU A 26 -6.58 -2.13 7.84
N ASN A 27 -7.71 -1.98 8.53
CA ASN A 27 -8.00 -2.52 9.87
C ASN A 27 -7.95 -4.05 9.80
N TYR A 28 -6.76 -4.58 9.56
CA TYR A 28 -6.50 -5.99 9.45
C TYR A 28 -6.20 -6.49 10.85
N GLN A 29 -7.21 -7.03 11.53
CA GLN A 29 -6.96 -7.85 12.70
C GLN A 29 -6.26 -9.11 12.20
N PRO A 30 -4.98 -9.36 12.56
CA PRO A 30 -4.32 -10.58 12.16
C PRO A 30 -5.14 -11.74 12.73
N GLN A 31 -5.68 -12.58 11.87
CA GLN A 31 -6.26 -13.84 12.33
C GLN A 31 -5.12 -14.59 13.02
N ARG A 32 -5.16 -14.66 14.36
CA ARG A 32 -4.29 -15.53 15.14
C ARG A 32 -4.70 -16.96 14.83
N GLN A 33 -4.20 -17.48 13.71
CA GLN A 33 -4.39 -18.87 13.34
C GLN A 33 -3.62 -19.70 14.36
N LYS A 34 -4.34 -20.25 15.35
CA LYS A 34 -3.87 -21.29 16.30
C LYS A 34 -3.66 -22.61 15.53
N GLY A 35 -2.75 -22.61 14.56
CA GLY A 35 -2.27 -23.82 13.93
C GLY A 35 -1.02 -24.33 14.64
N ARG A 36 -0.65 -25.58 14.35
CA ARG A 36 0.56 -26.20 14.88
C ARG A 36 1.79 -25.39 14.44
N HIS A 37 2.76 -25.17 15.32
CA HIS A 37 3.99 -24.47 14.95
C HIS A 37 4.86 -25.38 14.09
N PHE A 38 5.41 -24.84 13.02
CA PHE A 38 6.30 -25.59 12.14
C PHE A 38 7.26 -24.68 11.37
N LEU A 39 8.33 -25.30 10.88
CA LEU A 39 9.22 -24.80 9.84
C LEU A 39 9.12 -25.74 8.64
N GLN A 40 8.89 -25.20 7.46
CA GLN A 40 9.05 -25.92 6.20
C GLN A 40 10.37 -25.50 5.57
N LEU A 41 11.24 -26.48 5.39
CA LEU A 41 12.54 -26.31 4.78
C LEU A 41 12.43 -26.34 3.25
N ARG A 42 13.43 -25.79 2.57
CA ARG A 42 13.56 -25.75 1.10
C ARG A 42 13.56 -27.11 0.42
N ASN A 43 14.01 -28.14 1.14
CA ASN A 43 13.98 -29.52 0.69
C ASN A 43 12.57 -30.15 0.84
N GLY A 44 11.57 -29.39 1.27
CA GLY A 44 10.20 -29.84 1.51
C GLY A 44 9.97 -30.46 2.89
N GLN A 45 11.02 -30.68 3.69
CA GLN A 45 10.87 -31.25 5.03
C GLN A 45 10.13 -30.28 5.97
N VAL A 46 9.16 -30.79 6.71
CA VAL A 46 8.44 -30.02 7.73
C VAL A 46 8.90 -30.45 9.12
N VAL A 47 9.42 -29.49 9.87
CA VAL A 47 9.84 -29.66 11.27
C VAL A 47 8.76 -29.05 12.15
N TYR A 48 8.05 -29.89 12.89
CA TYR A 48 7.06 -29.44 13.87
C TYR A 48 7.71 -29.15 15.21
N GLY A 49 7.14 -28.21 15.96
CA GLY A 49 7.53 -27.93 17.33
C GLY A 49 6.38 -27.38 18.17
N ASN A 50 6.59 -27.29 19.47
CA ASN A 50 5.72 -26.56 20.38
C ASN A 50 5.93 -25.05 20.27
N ARG A 51 7.12 -24.60 19.85
CA ARG A 51 7.49 -23.20 19.69
C ARG A 51 8.45 -22.99 18.55
N VAL A 52 8.12 -22.06 17.64
CA VAL A 52 9.00 -21.59 16.56
C VAL A 52 9.26 -20.10 16.74
N GLN A 53 10.52 -19.68 16.78
CA GLN A 53 10.92 -18.28 16.94
C GLN A 53 11.91 -17.87 15.86
N TYR A 54 11.72 -16.70 15.27
CA TYR A 54 12.73 -16.03 14.45
C TYR A 54 13.57 -15.11 15.34
N LYS A 55 14.90 -15.24 15.29
CA LYS A 55 15.84 -14.44 16.08
C LYS A 55 16.81 -13.73 15.14
N SER A 56 16.96 -12.42 15.32
CA SER A 56 17.94 -11.59 14.61
C SER A 56 18.85 -10.87 15.61
N PRO A 57 19.90 -11.53 16.12
CA PRO A 57 20.81 -10.92 17.08
C PRO A 57 21.71 -9.88 16.41
N LEU A 58 22.02 -8.77 17.10
CA LEU A 58 22.76 -7.63 16.52
C LEU A 58 24.13 -7.96 15.89
N PHE A 59 24.82 -8.99 16.39
CA PHE A 59 26.18 -9.35 15.95
C PHE A 59 26.31 -10.80 15.48
N LYS A 60 25.19 -11.51 15.27
CA LYS A 60 25.18 -12.90 14.82
C LYS A 60 24.26 -13.04 13.63
N GLN A 61 24.44 -14.12 12.87
CA GLN A 61 23.50 -14.47 11.81
C GLN A 61 22.11 -14.72 12.39
N ASP A 62 21.09 -14.33 11.65
CA ASP A 62 19.70 -14.63 11.95
C ASP A 62 19.49 -16.15 11.98
N PHE A 63 18.57 -16.64 12.79
CA PHE A 63 18.22 -18.06 12.85
C PHE A 63 16.81 -18.30 13.34
N PHE A 64 16.26 -19.44 12.96
CA PHE A 64 15.05 -19.99 13.55
C PHE A 64 15.40 -20.91 14.71
N LEU A 65 14.62 -20.83 15.78
CA LEU A 65 14.74 -21.67 16.97
C LEU A 65 13.44 -22.46 17.16
N VAL A 66 13.56 -23.80 17.15
CA VAL A 66 12.45 -24.73 17.43
C VAL A 66 12.66 -25.36 18.80
N ASP A 67 11.64 -25.29 19.65
CA ASP A 67 11.64 -25.88 21.00
C ASP A 67 12.91 -25.58 21.80
N ASP A 68 13.46 -24.38 21.60
CA ASP A 68 14.64 -23.80 22.27
C ASP A 68 15.97 -24.52 22.06
N THR A 69 15.99 -25.55 21.22
CA THR A 69 17.14 -26.45 21.06
C THR A 69 17.62 -26.49 19.63
N LEU A 70 16.72 -26.71 18.67
CA LEU A 70 17.06 -26.88 17.27
C LEU A 70 17.15 -25.52 16.56
N LYS A 71 18.29 -25.28 15.89
CA LYS A 71 18.55 -24.05 15.13
C LYS A 71 18.57 -24.33 13.64
N TYR A 72 17.90 -23.48 12.88
CA TYR A 72 17.90 -23.54 11.41
C TYR A 72 18.31 -22.18 10.84
N ALA A 73 19.21 -22.22 9.86
CA ALA A 73 19.57 -21.02 9.10
C ALA A 73 18.33 -20.51 8.33
N PRO A 74 18.09 -19.18 8.27
CA PRO A 74 16.92 -18.65 7.60
C PRO A 74 16.86 -19.09 6.15
N GLU A 75 18.00 -19.09 5.44
CA GLU A 75 18.14 -19.50 4.04
C GLU A 75 17.56 -20.88 3.70
N LEU A 76 17.48 -21.78 4.69
CA LEU A 76 16.94 -23.12 4.53
C LEU A 76 15.42 -23.19 4.67
N VAL A 77 14.76 -22.14 5.14
CA VAL A 77 13.33 -22.11 5.47
C VAL A 77 12.53 -21.40 4.39
N ASP A 78 11.50 -22.03 3.83
CA ASP A 78 10.58 -21.38 2.88
C ASP A 78 9.31 -20.86 3.55
N VAL A 79 8.80 -21.59 4.54
CA VAL A 79 7.57 -21.24 5.24
C VAL A 79 7.76 -21.51 6.73
N TYR A 80 7.16 -20.68 7.58
CA TYR A 80 7.06 -21.00 9.00
C TYR A 80 5.74 -20.53 9.60
N GLN A 81 5.33 -21.21 10.67
CA GLN A 81 4.17 -20.81 11.46
C GLN A 81 4.53 -20.73 12.94
N ASN A 82 4.23 -19.58 13.54
CA ASN A 82 4.43 -19.30 14.96
C ASN A 82 3.15 -18.67 15.57
N ASN A 83 3.24 -18.20 16.82
CA ASN A 83 2.13 -17.52 17.51
C ASN A 83 1.65 -16.25 16.81
N ASP A 84 2.49 -15.59 16.01
CA ASP A 84 2.14 -14.37 15.30
C ASP A 84 1.36 -14.65 14.02
N GLY A 85 1.55 -15.83 13.42
CA GLY A 85 0.84 -16.28 12.24
C GLY A 85 1.68 -17.17 11.33
N TYR A 86 1.23 -17.27 10.09
CA TYR A 86 1.90 -17.98 9.01
C TYR A 86 2.73 -17.00 8.17
N PHE A 87 3.94 -17.39 7.82
CA PHE A 87 4.90 -16.57 7.09
C PHE A 87 5.50 -17.38 5.94
N ALA A 88 5.66 -16.74 4.80
CA ALA A 88 6.26 -17.34 3.62
C ALA A 88 7.42 -16.48 3.09
N ARG A 89 8.42 -17.14 2.53
CA ARG A 89 9.62 -16.50 2.00
C ARG A 89 9.29 -15.63 0.80
N VAL A 90 9.82 -14.39 0.81
CA VAL A 90 9.74 -13.49 -0.32
C VAL A 90 10.84 -13.85 -1.33
N ALA A 91 10.46 -14.17 -2.57
CA ALA A 91 11.41 -14.53 -3.63
C ALA A 91 12.17 -13.31 -4.20
N ALA A 92 11.64 -12.10 -3.99
CA ALA A 92 12.05 -10.88 -4.67
C ALA A 92 13.24 -10.16 -4.00
N GLY A 93 14.47 -10.64 -4.23
CA GLY A 93 15.71 -9.85 -4.14
C GLY A 93 16.13 -9.28 -2.77
N ASN A 94 17.39 -8.85 -2.69
CA ASN A 94 18.16 -8.43 -1.49
C ASN A 94 17.63 -7.23 -0.66
N ARG A 95 16.35 -6.84 -0.76
CA ARG A 95 15.85 -5.57 -0.18
C ARG A 95 14.64 -5.67 0.74
N PHE A 96 13.99 -6.83 0.85
CA PHE A 96 12.83 -7.00 1.73
C PHE A 96 13.16 -7.96 2.87
N ASP A 97 12.46 -7.83 4.01
CA ASP A 97 12.47 -8.84 5.06
C ASP A 97 12.28 -10.22 4.41
N ALA A 98 13.08 -11.21 4.84
CA ALA A 98 13.14 -12.52 4.20
C ALA A 98 11.79 -13.24 4.15
N PHE A 99 10.81 -12.82 4.96
CA PHE A 99 9.50 -13.42 5.09
C PHE A 99 8.37 -12.39 5.11
N ALA A 100 7.26 -12.72 4.48
CA ALA A 100 6.02 -11.95 4.53
C ALA A 100 4.97 -12.70 5.35
N LYS A 101 4.20 -11.96 6.17
CA LYS A 101 3.13 -12.49 7.00
C LYS A 101 1.84 -12.66 6.20
N ARG A 102 1.21 -13.83 6.27
CA ARG A 102 -0.11 -14.07 5.68
C ARG A 102 -1.16 -13.27 6.44
N ILE A 103 -1.97 -12.54 5.69
CA ILE A 103 -3.12 -11.80 6.19
C ILE A 103 -4.42 -12.44 5.73
N MET A 104 -4.47 -12.92 4.50
CA MET A 104 -5.65 -13.56 3.95
C MET A 104 -5.28 -14.97 3.48
N GLU A 105 -6.03 -15.95 3.95
CA GLU A 105 -5.99 -17.31 3.45
C GLU A 105 -7.16 -17.52 2.48
N GLY A 106 -6.83 -17.93 1.25
CA GLY A 106 -7.81 -18.26 0.23
C GLY A 106 -7.52 -19.64 -0.37
N PRO A 107 -8.55 -20.28 -0.96
CA PRO A 107 -8.41 -21.63 -1.54
C PRO A 107 -7.40 -21.67 -2.69
N ARG A 108 -7.26 -20.58 -3.44
CA ARG A 108 -6.27 -20.46 -4.52
C ARG A 108 -5.31 -19.30 -4.28
N ILE A 109 -5.79 -18.16 -3.82
CA ILE A 109 -4.94 -16.99 -3.62
C ILE A 109 -4.89 -16.61 -2.15
N SER A 110 -3.68 -16.58 -1.60
CA SER A 110 -3.40 -16.07 -0.26
C SER A 110 -2.68 -14.72 -0.35
N LYS A 111 -3.04 -13.76 0.52
CA LYS A 111 -2.45 -12.41 0.57
C LYS A 111 -1.49 -12.31 1.76
N PHE A 112 -0.36 -11.69 1.54
CA PHE A 112 0.72 -11.51 2.50
C PHE A 112 1.17 -10.05 2.56
N PHE A 113 1.86 -9.66 3.63
CA PHE A 113 2.53 -8.37 3.69
C PHE A 113 3.87 -8.46 4.42
N THR A 114 4.78 -7.57 4.06
CA THR A 114 5.95 -7.24 4.85
C THR A 114 5.97 -5.73 5.16
N THR A 115 6.78 -5.34 6.13
CA THR A 115 7.02 -3.93 6.45
C THR A 115 8.42 -3.58 6.01
N THR A 116 8.58 -2.51 5.23
CA THR A 116 9.88 -1.87 5.04
C THR A 116 9.92 -0.54 5.80
N ILE A 117 11.11 -0.19 6.29
CA ILE A 117 11.38 1.09 6.94
C ILE A 117 12.26 1.89 5.98
N ASP A 118 11.69 2.94 5.39
CA ASP A 118 12.40 3.86 4.54
C ASP A 118 12.96 5.00 5.41
N TYR A 119 14.28 5.15 5.39
CA TYR A 119 14.96 6.30 5.99
C TYR A 119 15.11 7.38 4.93
N ALA A 120 14.26 8.40 4.97
CA ALA A 120 14.44 9.56 4.11
C ALA A 120 15.65 10.36 4.62
N ALA A 121 16.68 10.50 3.77
CA ALA A 121 17.83 11.34 4.05
C ALA A 121 17.39 12.80 4.26
N MET A 122 18.11 13.54 5.11
CA MET A 122 17.90 14.98 5.31
C MET A 122 17.95 15.72 3.97
N GLY A 123 16.79 16.09 3.44
CA GLY A 123 16.68 16.97 2.28
C GLY A 123 16.92 18.42 2.71
N TYR A 124 17.83 19.11 2.03
CA TYR A 124 18.05 20.55 2.19
C TYR A 124 16.82 21.31 1.68
N HIS A 125 16.00 21.83 2.58
CA HIS A 125 14.85 22.67 2.25
C HIS A 125 15.25 24.15 2.40
N PRO A 126 14.79 25.08 1.52
CA PRO A 126 15.14 26.51 1.60
C PRO A 126 14.78 27.23 2.91
N TYR A 127 14.05 26.57 3.82
CA TYR A 127 13.55 27.13 5.08
C TYR A 127 14.00 26.34 6.33
N GLY A 128 15.04 25.49 6.23
CA GLY A 128 15.70 24.90 7.41
C GLY A 128 16.05 23.40 7.29
N TYR A 129 16.77 22.90 8.30
CA TYR A 129 17.12 21.48 8.45
C TYR A 129 15.85 20.65 8.77
N GLY A 130 15.41 19.84 7.81
CA GLY A 130 14.30 18.89 8.02
C GLY A 130 14.74 17.70 8.87
N MET A 131 14.02 17.40 9.95
CA MET A 131 14.27 16.22 10.78
C MET A 131 14.20 14.92 9.94
N PRO A 132 15.04 13.90 10.23
CA PRO A 132 14.96 12.61 9.56
C PRO A 132 13.56 12.04 9.72
N ARG A 133 12.90 11.79 8.59
CA ARG A 133 11.57 11.17 8.57
C ARG A 133 11.74 9.69 8.29
N THR A 134 11.42 8.89 9.30
CA THR A 134 11.30 7.46 9.17
C THR A 134 9.89 7.16 8.66
N SER A 135 9.76 6.66 7.43
CA SER A 135 8.47 6.22 6.89
C SER A 135 8.37 4.71 6.93
N ARG A 136 7.28 4.18 7.47
CA ARG A 136 7.03 2.74 7.53
C ARG A 136 6.06 2.38 6.40
N ARG A 137 6.54 1.68 5.39
CA ARG A 137 5.72 1.26 4.24
C ARG A 137 5.39 -0.23 4.32
N ARG A 138 4.13 -0.59 4.11
CA ARG A 138 3.72 -1.99 3.90
C ARG A 138 3.84 -2.35 2.43
N ILE A 139 4.41 -3.51 2.16
CA ILE A 139 4.48 -4.10 0.82
C ILE A 139 3.65 -5.36 0.85
N TYR A 140 2.71 -5.46 -0.08
CA TYR A 140 1.78 -6.57 -0.17
C TYR A 140 2.25 -7.57 -1.23
N PHE A 141 2.03 -8.85 -0.96
CA PHE A 141 2.31 -9.96 -1.85
C PHE A 141 1.10 -10.89 -1.95
N PHE A 142 1.08 -11.74 -2.96
CA PHE A 142 0.17 -12.88 -3.01
C PHE A 142 0.90 -14.14 -3.50
N SER A 143 0.36 -15.28 -3.12
CA SER A 143 0.70 -16.58 -3.71
C SER A 143 -0.56 -17.14 -4.37
N LYS A 144 -0.43 -17.67 -5.58
CA LYS A 144 -1.47 -18.43 -6.29
C LYS A 144 -1.10 -19.91 -6.24
N ASP A 145 -2.05 -20.76 -5.84
CA ASP A 145 -1.94 -22.22 -5.80
C ASP A 145 -0.69 -22.71 -5.03
N ASN A 146 -0.35 -22.04 -3.91
CA ASN A 146 0.86 -22.26 -3.10
C ASN A 146 2.19 -22.05 -3.85
N GLY A 147 2.18 -21.33 -4.97
CA GLY A 147 3.36 -20.93 -5.71
C GLY A 147 4.18 -19.83 -5.03
N PRO A 148 5.24 -19.32 -5.70
CA PRO A 148 6.09 -18.27 -5.16
C PRO A 148 5.31 -16.98 -4.87
N LEU A 149 5.77 -16.22 -3.87
CA LEU A 149 5.21 -14.91 -3.56
C LEU A 149 5.50 -13.91 -4.67
N MET A 150 4.45 -13.35 -5.26
CA MET A 150 4.48 -12.26 -6.23
C MET A 150 4.00 -10.97 -5.59
N THR A 151 4.52 -9.82 -6.04
CA THR A 151 4.05 -8.52 -5.55
C THR A 151 2.57 -8.33 -5.85
N PHE A 152 1.80 -7.83 -4.87
CA PHE A 152 0.38 -7.51 -4.99
C PHE A 152 0.21 -6.21 -5.76
N ASN A 153 0.39 -6.29 -7.07
CA ASN A 153 0.18 -5.20 -7.99
C ASN A 153 -0.77 -5.63 -9.10
N GLN A 154 -1.28 -4.64 -9.81
CA GLN A 154 -2.27 -4.84 -10.85
C GLN A 154 -1.77 -5.78 -11.97
N GLN A 155 -0.52 -5.63 -12.42
CA GLN A 155 0.04 -6.43 -13.52
C GLN A 155 0.12 -7.91 -13.17
N ASN A 156 0.66 -8.24 -12.00
CA ASN A 156 0.78 -9.62 -11.53
C ASN A 156 -0.61 -10.23 -11.26
N LEU A 157 -1.55 -9.43 -10.75
CA LEU A 157 -2.93 -9.88 -10.51
C LEU A 157 -3.68 -10.12 -11.82
N GLU A 158 -3.48 -9.32 -12.87
CA GLU A 158 -4.06 -9.57 -14.19
C GLU A 158 -3.62 -10.92 -14.75
N GLN A 159 -2.32 -11.22 -14.66
CA GLN A 159 -1.80 -12.50 -15.12
C GLN A 159 -2.33 -13.65 -14.25
N ALA A 160 -2.36 -13.47 -12.94
CA ALA A 160 -2.80 -14.51 -12.01
C ALA A 160 -4.32 -14.75 -12.02
N LEU A 161 -5.12 -13.77 -12.42
CA LEU A 161 -6.59 -13.84 -12.44
C LEU A 161 -7.16 -13.93 -13.86
N ALA A 162 -6.31 -14.11 -14.87
CA ALA A 162 -6.69 -14.15 -16.29
C ALA A 162 -7.71 -15.26 -16.62
N ASP A 163 -7.71 -16.33 -15.82
CA ASP A 163 -8.65 -17.46 -15.92
C ASP A 163 -10.06 -17.13 -15.39
N ASN A 164 -10.31 -15.90 -14.92
CA ASN A 164 -11.56 -15.51 -14.30
C ASN A 164 -12.12 -14.17 -14.82
N SER A 165 -13.17 -14.24 -15.65
CA SER A 165 -13.78 -13.06 -16.27
C SER A 165 -14.35 -12.07 -15.24
N SER A 166 -14.98 -12.55 -14.16
CA SER A 166 -15.55 -11.70 -13.10
C SER A 166 -14.47 -10.87 -12.37
N SER A 167 -13.35 -11.50 -12.06
CA SER A 167 -12.21 -10.86 -11.40
C SER A 167 -11.53 -9.87 -12.34
N MET A 168 -11.40 -10.23 -13.63
CA MET A 168 -10.84 -9.36 -14.66
C MET A 168 -11.67 -8.09 -14.88
N LEU A 169 -13.00 -8.15 -14.78
CA LEU A 169 -13.85 -6.95 -14.85
C LEU A 169 -13.53 -5.95 -13.72
N LEU A 170 -13.24 -6.44 -12.51
CA LEU A 170 -12.88 -5.58 -11.38
C LEU A 170 -11.51 -4.92 -11.58
N ILE A 171 -10.54 -5.66 -12.13
CA ILE A 171 -9.22 -5.12 -12.45
C ILE A 171 -9.29 -4.09 -13.58
N GLN A 172 -10.07 -4.35 -14.63
CA GLN A 172 -10.30 -3.38 -15.71
C GLN A 172 -11.00 -2.11 -15.21
N ARG A 173 -11.96 -2.25 -14.29
CA ARG A 173 -12.60 -1.10 -13.65
C ARG A 173 -11.60 -0.29 -12.82
N HIS A 174 -10.65 -0.95 -12.16
CA HIS A 174 -9.56 -0.26 -11.46
C HIS A 174 -8.67 0.54 -12.43
N LYS A 175 -8.30 -0.04 -13.59
CA LYS A 175 -7.57 0.70 -14.66
C LYS A 175 -8.31 1.97 -15.07
N ARG A 176 -9.58 1.81 -15.42
CA ARG A 176 -10.41 2.93 -15.93
C ARG A 176 -10.50 4.05 -14.89
N GLU A 177 -10.69 3.72 -13.62
CA GLU A 177 -10.76 4.73 -12.56
C GLU A 177 -9.44 5.44 -12.31
N LYS A 178 -8.31 4.72 -12.39
CA LYS A 178 -6.99 5.33 -12.29
C LYS A 178 -6.77 6.33 -13.43
N THR A 179 -7.13 5.97 -14.65
CA THR A 179 -7.06 6.87 -15.81
C THR A 179 -7.98 8.08 -15.64
N ILE A 180 -9.24 7.87 -15.26
CA ILE A 180 -10.20 8.97 -15.03
C ILE A 180 -9.69 9.93 -13.95
N SER A 181 -9.21 9.42 -12.81
CA SER A 181 -8.66 10.24 -11.73
C SER A 181 -7.43 11.04 -12.19
N THR A 182 -6.58 10.44 -13.03
CA THR A 182 -5.40 11.12 -13.58
C THR A 182 -5.81 12.25 -14.52
N VAL A 183 -6.72 11.98 -15.45
CA VAL A 183 -7.23 12.97 -16.40
C VAL A 183 -7.98 14.10 -15.68
N MET A 184 -8.83 13.77 -14.70
CA MET A 184 -9.51 14.76 -13.86
C MET A 184 -8.53 15.60 -13.04
N GLY A 185 -7.47 14.99 -12.50
CA GLY A 185 -6.42 15.72 -11.79
C GLY A 185 -5.71 16.74 -12.69
N ILE A 186 -5.34 16.33 -13.90
CA ILE A 186 -4.71 17.22 -14.90
C ILE A 186 -5.68 18.34 -15.31
N ALA A 187 -6.93 18.01 -15.63
CA ALA A 187 -7.94 18.99 -16.00
C ALA A 187 -8.26 19.97 -14.86
N GLY A 188 -8.41 19.47 -13.63
CA GLY A 188 -8.64 20.28 -12.45
C GLY A 188 -7.48 21.23 -12.15
N ALA A 189 -6.23 20.75 -12.25
CA ALA A 189 -5.05 21.59 -12.11
C ALA A 189 -4.98 22.68 -13.20
N GLY A 190 -5.31 22.33 -14.45
CA GLY A 190 -5.41 23.29 -15.55
C GLY A 190 -6.48 24.38 -15.31
N LEU A 191 -7.67 23.99 -14.88
CA LEU A 191 -8.75 24.94 -14.56
C LEU A 191 -8.44 25.80 -13.35
N LEU A 192 -7.80 25.24 -12.31
CA LEU A 192 -7.34 26.01 -11.15
C LEU A 192 -6.30 27.06 -11.53
N THR A 193 -5.27 26.66 -12.27
CA THR A 193 -4.22 27.58 -12.72
C THR A 193 -4.80 28.67 -13.64
N TYR A 194 -5.67 28.32 -14.58
CA TYR A 194 -6.39 29.28 -15.42
C TYR A 194 -7.30 30.24 -14.62
N GLY A 195 -8.03 29.71 -13.65
CA GLY A 195 -8.91 30.48 -12.77
C GLY A 195 -8.14 31.49 -11.90
N LEU A 196 -6.95 31.12 -11.42
CA LEU A 196 -6.08 32.02 -10.67
C LEU A 196 -5.49 33.13 -11.54
N LEU A 197 -5.04 32.80 -12.76
CA LEU A 197 -4.51 33.79 -13.70
C LEU A 197 -5.59 34.78 -14.15
N SER A 198 -6.79 34.29 -14.51
CA SER A 198 -7.91 35.15 -14.92
C SER A 198 -8.44 36.05 -13.79
N SER A 199 -8.42 35.55 -12.54
CA SER A 199 -8.75 36.32 -11.34
C SER A 199 -7.75 37.47 -11.09
N SER A 200 -6.46 37.25 -11.36
CA SER A 200 -5.42 38.28 -11.21
C SER A 200 -5.54 39.42 -12.24
N GLN A 201 -5.96 39.10 -13.48
CA GLN A 201 -6.14 40.09 -14.55
C GLN A 201 -7.43 40.90 -14.44
N SER A 202 -8.45 40.35 -13.77
CA SER A 202 -9.77 41.00 -13.59
C SER A 202 -9.83 41.90 -12.33
N SER A 203 -8.71 42.08 -11.62
CA SER A 203 -8.65 42.83 -10.36
C SER A 203 -8.37 44.31 -10.61
N THR A 204 -9.37 45.04 -11.12
CA THR A 204 -9.32 46.51 -11.29
C THR A 204 -9.68 47.29 -10.02
N ASN A 205 -10.06 46.60 -8.93
CA ASN A 205 -10.49 47.23 -7.68
C ASN A 205 -9.97 46.46 -6.44
N PRO A 206 -9.11 47.06 -5.58
CA PRO A 206 -8.43 46.36 -4.48
C PRO A 206 -9.34 45.91 -3.32
N ASN A 207 -10.64 46.25 -3.35
CA ASN A 207 -11.60 45.91 -2.29
C ASN A 207 -12.55 44.74 -2.64
N SER A 208 -12.54 44.22 -3.88
CA SER A 208 -13.39 43.09 -4.28
C SER A 208 -12.53 41.95 -4.85
N VAL A 209 -12.41 40.84 -4.11
CA VAL A 209 -11.78 39.63 -4.62
C VAL A 209 -12.84 38.89 -5.45
N ASN A 210 -12.82 39.08 -6.76
CA ASN A 210 -13.70 38.36 -7.68
C ASN A 210 -13.02 37.04 -8.08
N VAL A 211 -13.31 35.97 -7.34
CA VAL A 211 -12.76 34.64 -7.64
C VAL A 211 -13.50 34.07 -8.85
N SER A 212 -12.75 33.76 -9.91
CA SER A 212 -13.30 33.15 -11.12
C SER A 212 -14.04 31.83 -10.80
N PRO A 213 -15.25 31.60 -11.35
CA PRO A 213 -15.97 30.32 -11.23
C PRO A 213 -15.13 29.10 -11.61
N ALA A 214 -14.13 29.27 -12.49
CA ALA A 214 -13.19 28.23 -12.88
C ALA A 214 -12.33 27.71 -11.71
N VAL A 215 -12.03 28.54 -10.70
CA VAL A 215 -11.32 28.12 -9.50
C VAL A 215 -12.18 27.15 -8.68
N TYR A 216 -13.46 27.46 -8.49
CA TYR A 216 -14.39 26.58 -7.77
C TYR A 216 -14.62 25.27 -8.53
N ALA A 217 -14.76 25.34 -9.86
CA ALA A 217 -14.88 24.16 -10.71
C ALA A 217 -13.63 23.27 -10.65
N GLY A 218 -12.44 23.87 -10.71
CA GLY A 218 -11.16 23.16 -10.58
C GLY A 218 -10.99 22.50 -9.21
N ALA A 219 -11.34 23.19 -8.13
CA ALA A 219 -11.29 22.63 -6.77
C ALA A 219 -12.28 21.46 -6.61
N GLY A 220 -13.50 21.61 -7.12
CA GLY A 220 -14.51 20.54 -7.11
C GLY A 220 -14.04 19.29 -7.84
N LEU A 221 -13.47 19.43 -9.04
CA LEU A 221 -12.97 18.31 -9.83
C LEU A 221 -11.83 17.54 -9.15
N ILE A 222 -10.95 18.22 -8.41
CA ILE A 222 -9.88 17.58 -7.64
C ILE A 222 -10.43 16.89 -6.38
N ALA A 223 -11.46 17.45 -5.76
CA ALA A 223 -12.04 16.91 -4.54
C ALA A 223 -12.83 15.60 -4.77
N VAL A 224 -13.51 15.46 -5.92
CA VAL A 224 -14.37 14.29 -6.19
C VAL A 224 -13.62 12.95 -6.10
N PRO A 225 -12.46 12.75 -6.77
CA PRO A 225 -11.71 11.51 -6.66
C PRO A 225 -11.23 11.21 -5.24
N LEU A 226 -10.86 12.24 -4.45
CA LEU A 226 -10.36 12.07 -3.08
C LEU A 226 -11.46 11.52 -2.15
N VAL A 227 -12.66 12.11 -2.21
CA VAL A 227 -13.80 11.64 -1.40
C VAL A 227 -14.18 10.22 -1.79
N ILE A 228 -14.18 9.91 -3.09
CA ILE A 228 -14.49 8.55 -3.58
C ILE A 228 -13.44 7.53 -3.11
N GLN A 229 -12.16 7.90 -3.08
CA GLN A 229 -11.08 7.03 -2.62
C GLN A 229 -11.14 6.76 -1.11
N LEU A 230 -11.58 7.73 -0.30
CA LEU A 230 -11.69 7.58 1.16
C LEU A 230 -12.67 6.47 1.59
N PHE A 231 -13.73 6.24 0.82
CA PHE A 231 -14.80 5.28 1.19
C PHE A 231 -14.79 3.97 0.41
N ARG A 232 -13.90 3.79 -0.58
CA ARG A 232 -13.86 2.57 -1.41
C ARG A 232 -12.82 1.57 -0.92
N LYS A 233 -13.27 0.32 -0.70
CA LYS A 233 -12.36 -0.83 -0.54
C LYS A 233 -11.49 -0.99 -1.78
N ASP A 234 -10.25 -1.44 -1.57
CA ASP A 234 -9.32 -1.74 -2.67
C ASP A 234 -9.92 -2.77 -3.62
N LYS A 235 -10.05 -2.39 -4.89
CA LYS A 235 -10.64 -3.22 -5.95
C LYS A 235 -9.79 -4.42 -6.30
N LEU A 236 -8.47 -4.33 -6.07
CA LEU A 236 -7.57 -5.46 -6.27
C LEU A 236 -7.85 -6.55 -5.23
N THR A 237 -8.06 -6.16 -3.97
CA THR A 237 -8.52 -7.09 -2.92
C THR A 237 -9.88 -7.69 -3.27
N GLN A 238 -10.85 -6.87 -3.72
CA GLN A 238 -12.16 -7.37 -4.15
C GLN A 238 -12.07 -8.37 -5.31
N ALA A 239 -11.20 -8.14 -6.28
CA ALA A 239 -10.98 -9.06 -7.40
C ALA A 239 -10.49 -10.42 -6.91
N VAL A 240 -9.57 -10.43 -5.95
CA VAL A 240 -9.07 -11.66 -5.33
C VAL A 240 -10.16 -12.36 -4.49
N ASP A 241 -10.98 -11.59 -3.77
CA ASP A 241 -12.08 -12.14 -2.97
C ASP A 241 -13.10 -12.85 -3.88
N VAL A 242 -13.49 -12.23 -4.99
CA VAL A 242 -14.41 -12.81 -5.99
C VAL A 242 -13.82 -14.09 -6.58
N TYR A 243 -12.55 -14.07 -6.95
CA TYR A 243 -11.85 -15.25 -7.47
C TYR A 243 -11.86 -16.41 -6.48
N ASN A 244 -11.48 -16.13 -5.23
CA ASN A 244 -11.44 -17.13 -4.17
C ASN A 244 -12.84 -17.65 -3.81
N TYR A 245 -13.87 -16.83 -3.95
CA TYR A 245 -15.25 -17.23 -3.69
C TYR A 245 -15.77 -18.21 -4.75
N GLN A 246 -15.52 -17.94 -6.03
CA GLN A 246 -16.02 -18.77 -7.13
C GLN A 246 -15.41 -20.18 -7.15
N VAL A 247 -14.19 -20.35 -6.62
CA VAL A 247 -13.55 -21.67 -6.54
C VAL A 247 -14.13 -22.53 -5.41
N ARG A 248 -14.81 -21.93 -4.42
CA ARG A 248 -15.45 -22.69 -3.33
C ARG A 248 -16.81 -23.28 -3.73
N GLN A 249 -17.39 -22.82 -4.83
CA GLN A 249 -18.65 -23.33 -5.38
C GLN A 249 -18.37 -24.48 -6.33
#